data_AF-A0A7X7U2F3-F1
#
_entry.id   AF-A0A7X7U2F3-F1
#
_cell.length_a   1.000
_cell.length_b   1.000
_cell.length_c   1.000
_cell.angle_alpha   90.00
_cell.angle_beta   90.00
_cell.angle_gamma   90.00
#
_symmetry.space_group_name_H-M   'P 1'
#
loop_
_entity.id
_entity.type
_entity.pdbx_description
1 polymer ?
#
loop_
_entity_poly.entity_id
_entity_poly.type
_entity_poly.pdbx_seq_one_letter_code
_entity_poly.pdbx_strand_id
1 'polypeptide(L)'
;MTTRQALRLTHVVSTIWFMACIGYILVLALHQAGFRWWFIFSLSGHSALLVFLLVSLYLFALFRGVGEAQQIEREHPLTTTSYYMGFYVAAPLIGGLAGTLGMSDAARSPDFLLGIAMGTLGTTFVVWVVVDPIAGLVEVFLPASRKHRLERLAEAEAQRRTRQEKREQLLAEAFAREEQERQRWHQHLRPSAERLACLLQSDVADDSGIEREAVSIGADAWRLGGLGCMRQLRDMTVALDEDPEVRAAAADRLSSLWDGIGDWRRPAFH
;
A
#
# COMPACT_ATOMS: atom_id res chain seq x y z
N MET A 1 5.79 -30.72 29.79
CA MET A 1 6.15 -29.81 28.67
C MET A 1 4.93 -29.63 27.79
N THR A 2 4.56 -28.40 27.45
CA THR A 2 3.44 -28.15 26.52
C THR A 2 3.90 -28.36 25.07
N THR A 3 3.00 -28.76 24.18
CA THR A 3 3.31 -28.98 22.74
C THR A 3 3.96 -27.76 22.10
N ARG A 4 3.56 -26.55 22.49
CA ARG A 4 4.17 -25.28 22.07
C ARG A 4 5.62 -25.11 22.53
N GLN A 5 5.95 -25.54 23.76
CA GLN A 5 7.33 -25.48 24.26
C GLN A 5 8.23 -26.47 23.50
N ALA A 6 7.73 -27.68 23.24
CA ALA A 6 8.45 -28.68 22.46
C ALA A 6 8.72 -28.16 21.03
N LEU A 7 7.71 -27.63 20.34
CA LEU A 7 7.86 -27.02 19.02
C LEU A 7 8.88 -25.88 18.99
N ARG A 8 8.86 -24.99 19.99
CA ARG A 8 9.82 -23.88 20.09
C ARG A 8 11.25 -24.39 20.30
N LEU A 9 11.44 -25.40 21.17
CA LEU A 9 12.74 -25.98 21.40
C LEU A 9 13.28 -26.67 20.14
N THR A 10 12.45 -27.50 19.48
CA THR A 10 12.79 -28.12 18.21
C THR A 10 13.14 -27.08 17.16
N HIS A 11 12.42 -25.95 17.12
CA HIS A 11 12.72 -24.85 16.20
C HIS A 11 14.09 -24.23 16.43
N VAL A 12 14.43 -23.91 17.68
CA VAL A 12 15.73 -23.33 18.00
C VAL A 12 16.85 -24.31 17.64
N VAL A 13 16.73 -25.57 18.06
CA VAL A 13 17.74 -26.61 17.79
C VAL A 13 17.92 -26.82 16.28
N SER A 14 16.82 -26.96 15.55
CA SER A 14 16.81 -27.19 14.11
C SER A 14 17.38 -26.00 13.33
N THR A 15 17.13 -24.78 13.79
CA THR A 15 17.69 -23.55 13.19
C THR A 15 19.20 -23.45 13.44
N ILE A 16 19.66 -23.69 14.67
CA ILE A 16 21.11 -23.71 14.99
C ILE A 16 21.81 -24.78 14.14
N TRP A 17 21.24 -25.98 14.06
CA TRP A 17 21.76 -27.08 13.26
C TRP A 17 21.87 -26.73 11.76
N PHE A 18 20.80 -26.16 11.20
CA PHE A 18 20.77 -25.71 9.81
C PHE A 18 21.86 -24.67 9.51
N MET A 19 22.00 -23.66 10.39
CA MET A 19 23.02 -22.63 10.25
C MET A 19 24.44 -23.20 10.36
N ALA A 20 24.66 -24.19 11.23
CA ALA A 20 25.93 -24.90 11.32
C ALA A 20 26.26 -25.67 10.03
N CYS A 21 25.28 -26.34 9.42
CA CYS A 21 25.45 -27.04 8.14
C CYS A 21 25.77 -26.07 6.99
N ILE A 22 25.07 -24.94 6.91
CA ILE A 22 25.36 -23.87 5.94
C ILE A 22 26.77 -23.33 6.15
N GLY A 23 27.13 -23.00 7.40
CA GLY A 23 28.46 -22.48 7.73
C GLY A 23 29.57 -23.47 7.38
N TYR A 24 29.37 -24.76 7.65
CA TYR A 24 30.30 -25.82 7.28
C TYR A 24 30.52 -25.89 5.77
N ILE A 25 29.45 -25.92 4.97
CA ILE A 25 29.54 -25.96 3.51
C ILE A 25 30.23 -24.70 2.99
N LEU A 26 29.91 -23.52 3.54
CA LEU A 26 30.53 -22.26 3.13
C LEU A 26 32.04 -22.26 3.40
N VAL A 27 32.46 -22.68 4.60
CA VAL A 27 33.89 -22.77 4.96
C VAL A 27 34.62 -23.77 4.07
N LEU A 28 34.01 -24.93 3.81
CA LEU A 28 34.59 -25.96 2.96
C LEU A 28 34.73 -25.48 1.51
N ALA A 29 33.70 -24.82 0.97
CA ALA A 29 33.74 -24.21 -0.35
C ALA A 29 34.80 -23.10 -0.45
N LEU A 30 34.93 -22.25 0.58
CA LEU A 30 35.96 -21.20 0.65
C LEU A 30 37.37 -21.79 0.68
N HIS A 31 37.57 -22.86 1.46
CA HIS A 31 38.83 -23.57 1.53
C HIS A 31 39.19 -24.20 0.17
N GLN A 32 38.24 -24.84 -0.50
CA GLN A 32 38.47 -25.45 -1.81
C GLN A 32 38.75 -24.42 -2.90
N ALA A 33 38.14 -23.24 -2.83
CA ALA A 33 38.38 -22.14 -3.76
C ALA A 33 39.74 -21.43 -3.55
N GLY A 34 40.52 -21.82 -2.53
CA GLY A 34 41.87 -21.30 -2.30
C GLY A 34 41.93 -19.77 -2.15
N PHE A 35 40.89 -19.14 -1.58
CA PHE A 35 40.75 -17.69 -1.44
C PHE A 35 40.78 -16.86 -2.75
N ARG A 36 40.73 -17.49 -3.94
CA ARG A 36 40.64 -16.80 -5.22
C ARG A 36 39.20 -16.39 -5.53
N TRP A 37 38.71 -15.37 -4.83
CA TRP A 37 37.33 -14.83 -4.89
C TRP A 37 36.81 -14.52 -6.31
N TRP A 38 37.70 -14.26 -7.27
CA TRP A 38 37.34 -13.96 -8.66
C TRP A 38 36.70 -15.12 -9.42
N PHE A 39 36.90 -16.38 -9.00
CA PHE A 39 36.36 -17.55 -9.71
C PHE A 39 34.97 -17.99 -9.26
N ILE A 40 34.43 -17.43 -8.17
CA ILE A 40 33.08 -17.74 -7.67
C ILE A 40 31.99 -17.25 -8.64
N PHE A 41 32.33 -16.28 -9.51
CA PHE A 41 31.46 -15.79 -10.59
C PHE A 41 31.62 -16.50 -11.94
N SER A 42 32.58 -17.43 -12.07
CA SER A 42 32.64 -18.28 -13.25
C SER A 42 31.62 -19.40 -13.10
N LEU A 43 30.88 -19.67 -14.18
CA LEU A 43 29.75 -20.60 -14.34
C LEU A 43 30.13 -22.09 -14.09
N SER A 44 30.81 -22.39 -12.98
CA SER A 44 31.23 -23.72 -12.53
C SER A 44 30.34 -24.16 -11.37
N GLY A 45 30.26 -25.48 -11.11
CA GLY A 45 29.32 -26.09 -10.15
C GLY A 45 29.33 -25.53 -8.71
N HIS A 46 30.37 -24.80 -8.31
CA HIS A 46 30.43 -24.10 -7.02
C HIS A 46 29.50 -22.88 -6.96
N SER A 47 29.26 -22.21 -8.08
CA SER A 47 28.30 -21.10 -8.18
C SER A 47 26.86 -21.57 -7.98
N ALA A 48 26.53 -22.76 -8.47
CA ALA A 48 25.20 -23.37 -8.28
C ALA A 48 24.92 -23.67 -6.80
N LEU A 49 25.90 -24.16 -6.05
CA LEU A 49 25.78 -24.35 -4.59
C LEU A 49 25.55 -23.04 -3.85
N LEU A 50 26.25 -21.97 -4.23
CA LEU A 50 26.13 -20.66 -3.60
C LEU A 50 24.77 -20.01 -3.93
N VAL A 51 24.33 -20.11 -5.19
CA VAL A 51 22.98 -19.70 -5.62
C VAL A 51 21.92 -20.50 -4.87
N PHE A 52 22.06 -21.82 -4.77
CA PHE A 52 21.12 -22.67 -4.04
C PHE A 52 21.06 -22.31 -2.55
N LEU A 53 22.20 -22.01 -1.93
CA LEU A 53 22.31 -21.55 -0.55
C LEU A 53 21.67 -20.17 -0.35
N LEU A 54 21.91 -19.22 -1.27
CA LEU A 54 21.28 -17.91 -1.26
C LEU A 54 19.76 -17.99 -1.47
N VAL A 55 19.30 -18.81 -2.41
CA VAL A 55 17.87 -19.06 -2.64
C VAL A 55 17.26 -19.73 -1.41
N SER A 56 17.92 -20.70 -0.80
CA SER A 56 17.44 -21.36 0.43
C SER A 56 17.35 -20.38 1.59
N LEU A 57 18.34 -19.50 1.79
CA LEU A 57 18.31 -18.43 2.80
C LEU A 57 17.24 -17.38 2.50
N TYR A 58 17.04 -17.04 1.22
CA TYR A 58 16.02 -16.08 0.79
C TYR A 58 14.60 -16.64 1.05
N LEU A 59 14.35 -17.88 0.63
CA LEU A 59 13.10 -18.58 0.92
C LEU A 59 12.92 -18.75 2.43
N PHE A 60 13.99 -18.99 3.19
CA PHE A 60 13.94 -19.04 4.65
C PHE A 60 13.42 -17.74 5.24
N ALA A 61 13.98 -16.61 4.82
CA ALA A 61 13.58 -15.30 5.31
C ALA A 61 12.15 -14.94 4.89
N LEU A 62 11.77 -15.23 3.64
CA LEU A 62 10.46 -14.87 3.11
C LEU A 62 9.34 -15.71 3.73
N PHE A 63 9.51 -17.04 3.81
CA PHE A 63 8.47 -17.92 4.37
C PHE A 63 8.41 -17.89 5.91
N ARG A 64 9.52 -17.62 6.62
CA ARG A 64 9.47 -17.43 8.08
C ARG A 64 9.08 -16.01 8.51
N GLY A 65 9.30 -14.99 7.68
CA GLY A 65 8.97 -13.60 8.00
C GLY A 65 7.48 -13.24 7.86
N VAL A 66 6.69 -14.05 7.14
CA VAL A 66 5.31 -13.71 6.76
C VAL A 66 4.24 -14.34 7.69
N GLY A 67 4.63 -15.12 8.70
CA GLY A 67 3.73 -16.06 9.39
C GLY A 67 3.17 -15.70 10.76
N GLU A 68 3.04 -14.42 11.17
CA GLU A 68 2.44 -14.04 12.47
C GLU A 68 1.04 -13.41 12.38
N ALA A 69 0.27 -13.68 11.31
CA ALA A 69 -1.15 -13.35 11.30
C ALA A 69 -1.97 -14.48 11.95
N GLN A 70 -2.51 -14.24 13.15
CA GLN A 70 -3.38 -15.18 13.89
C GLN A 70 -4.62 -15.69 13.13
N GLN A 71 -4.92 -15.14 11.95
CA GLN A 71 -6.02 -15.58 11.08
C GLN A 71 -5.67 -16.82 10.22
N ILE A 72 -4.39 -17.22 10.15
CA ILE A 72 -3.90 -18.34 9.30
C ILE A 72 -4.40 -19.71 9.81
N GLU A 73 -4.58 -19.90 11.12
CA GLU A 73 -5.03 -21.19 11.72
C GLU A 73 -6.40 -21.67 11.20
N ARG A 74 -7.28 -20.78 10.74
CA ARG A 74 -8.61 -21.17 10.22
C ARG A 74 -8.64 -21.47 8.72
N GLU A 75 -7.68 -20.94 7.96
CA GLU A 75 -7.69 -21.03 6.49
C GLU A 75 -6.85 -22.21 5.98
N HIS A 76 -5.91 -22.65 6.80
CA HIS A 76 -4.88 -23.62 6.46
C HIS A 76 -4.87 -24.80 7.44
N PRO A 77 -5.93 -25.63 7.48
CA PRO A 77 -6.11 -26.64 8.53
C PRO A 77 -5.02 -27.73 8.53
N LEU A 78 -4.34 -27.97 7.40
CA LEU A 78 -3.29 -28.98 7.33
C LEU A 78 -1.94 -28.42 7.78
N THR A 79 -1.55 -27.26 7.26
CA THR A 79 -0.25 -26.65 7.52
C THR A 79 -0.17 -25.97 8.89
N THR A 80 -1.31 -25.68 9.52
CA THR A 80 -1.38 -25.13 10.88
C THR A 80 -1.48 -26.21 11.96
N THR A 81 -1.68 -27.48 11.57
CA THR A 81 -1.72 -28.58 12.52
C THR A 81 -0.35 -28.76 13.20
N SER A 82 -0.34 -29.05 14.51
CA SER A 82 0.90 -29.24 15.28
C SER A 82 1.83 -30.33 14.71
N TYR A 83 1.26 -31.35 14.06
CA TYR A 83 2.01 -32.40 13.36
C TYR A 83 2.77 -31.87 12.14
N TYR A 84 2.12 -31.08 11.28
CA TYR A 84 2.77 -30.48 10.12
C TYR A 84 3.84 -29.48 10.56
N MET A 85 3.51 -28.62 11.53
CA MET A 85 4.47 -27.66 12.08
C MET A 85 5.69 -28.37 12.69
N GLY A 86 5.46 -29.47 13.41
CA GLY A 86 6.54 -30.31 13.94
C GLY A 86 7.42 -30.89 12.85
N PHE A 87 6.83 -31.47 11.80
CA PHE A 87 7.55 -31.99 10.64
C PHE A 87 8.35 -30.90 9.92
N TYR A 88 7.71 -29.78 9.61
CA TYR A 88 8.30 -28.64 8.91
C TYR A 88 9.49 -28.07 9.68
N VAL A 89 9.34 -27.91 10.99
CA VAL A 89 10.40 -27.41 11.87
C VAL A 89 11.53 -28.43 12.05
N ALA A 90 11.22 -29.73 12.09
CA ALA A 90 12.20 -30.80 12.24
C ALA A 90 12.92 -31.17 10.92
N ALA A 91 12.49 -30.65 9.77
CA ALA A 91 13.04 -31.00 8.45
C ALA A 91 14.59 -30.92 8.37
N PRO A 92 15.28 -29.90 8.90
CA PRO A 92 16.75 -29.90 8.97
C PRO A 92 17.35 -31.09 9.72
N LEU A 93 16.76 -31.47 10.86
CA LEU A 93 17.24 -32.59 11.67
C LEU A 93 16.98 -33.92 10.97
N ILE A 94 15.80 -34.09 10.35
CA ILE A 94 15.46 -35.26 9.54
C ILE A 94 16.43 -35.39 8.36
N GLY A 95 16.77 -34.27 7.72
CA GLY A 95 17.75 -34.24 6.64
C GLY A 95 19.16 -34.61 7.09
N GLY A 96 19.58 -34.14 8.26
CA GLY A 96 20.84 -34.55 8.88
C GLY A 96 20.87 -36.06 9.12
N LEU A 97 19.80 -36.63 9.68
CA LEU A 97 19.66 -38.07 9.87
C LEU A 97 19.70 -38.84 8.55
N ALA A 98 18.97 -38.39 7.51
CA ALA A 98 19.01 -38.99 6.19
C ALA A 98 20.44 -38.96 5.60
N GLY A 99 21.17 -37.86 5.81
CA GLY A 99 22.58 -37.74 5.45
C GLY A 99 23.48 -38.73 6.21
N THR A 100 23.27 -38.93 7.52
CA THR A 100 24.04 -39.92 8.31
C THR A 100 23.82 -41.34 7.79
N LEU A 101 22.57 -41.69 7.46
CA LEU A 101 22.22 -43.01 6.93
C LEU A 101 22.78 -43.22 5.52
N GLY A 102 22.72 -42.19 4.67
CA GLY A 102 23.26 -42.26 3.31
C GLY A 102 24.79 -42.35 3.25
N MET A 103 25.49 -41.92 4.31
CA MET A 103 26.94 -41.90 4.40
C MET A 103 27.52 -42.98 5.33
N SER A 104 26.76 -44.04 5.65
CA SER A 104 27.19 -45.08 6.59
C SER A 104 28.54 -45.73 6.23
N ASP A 105 28.87 -45.74 4.94
CA ASP A 105 30.07 -46.41 4.40
C ASP A 105 31.20 -45.42 4.05
N ALA A 106 31.06 -44.14 4.40
CA ALA A 106 32.05 -43.12 4.07
C ALA A 106 33.33 -43.30 4.91
N ALA A 107 34.44 -43.67 4.26
CA ALA A 107 35.72 -43.93 4.92
C ALA A 107 36.43 -42.67 5.45
N ARG A 108 36.01 -41.46 5.05
CA ARG A 108 36.65 -40.19 5.45
C ARG A 108 35.67 -39.28 6.18
N SER A 109 36.11 -38.76 7.32
CA SER A 109 35.35 -37.80 8.14
C SER A 109 34.83 -36.56 7.40
N PRO A 110 35.58 -35.89 6.49
CA PRO A 110 35.04 -34.74 5.76
C PRO A 110 33.91 -35.10 4.80
N ASP A 111 33.98 -36.26 4.14
CA ASP A 111 32.95 -36.72 3.20
C ASP A 111 31.66 -37.07 3.96
N PHE A 112 31.80 -37.68 5.14
CA PHE A 112 30.70 -37.96 6.06
C PHE A 112 29.99 -36.68 6.51
N LEU A 113 30.74 -35.68 6.99
CA LEU A 113 30.19 -34.39 7.44
C LEU A 113 29.54 -33.62 6.29
N LEU A 114 30.13 -33.65 5.09
CA LEU A 114 29.55 -33.04 3.90
C LEU A 114 28.21 -33.70 3.54
N GLY A 115 28.12 -35.04 3.59
CA GLY A 115 26.86 -35.73 3.31
C GLY A 115 25.76 -35.42 4.32
N ILE A 116 26.10 -35.23 5.61
CA ILE A 116 25.14 -34.74 6.62
C ILE A 116 24.64 -33.33 6.28
N ALA A 117 25.56 -32.42 5.94
CA ALA A 117 25.22 -31.04 5.61
C ALA A 117 24.37 -30.96 4.33
N MET A 118 24.70 -31.76 3.31
CA MET A 118 23.93 -31.88 2.07
C MET A 118 22.55 -32.51 2.30
N GLY A 119 22.44 -33.55 3.13
CA GLY A 119 21.15 -34.14 3.50
C GLY A 119 20.24 -33.15 4.22
N THR A 120 20.82 -32.36 5.13
CA THR A 120 20.14 -31.27 5.84
C THR A 120 19.58 -30.24 4.84
N LEU A 121 20.43 -29.69 3.96
CA LEU A 121 20.02 -28.73 2.95
C LEU A 121 18.97 -29.30 1.99
N GLY A 122 19.24 -30.48 1.42
CA GLY A 122 18.37 -31.12 0.44
C GLY A 122 16.97 -31.36 0.99
N THR A 123 16.87 -31.89 2.20
CA THR A 123 15.57 -32.17 2.84
C THR A 123 14.82 -30.88 3.13
N THR A 124 15.48 -29.87 3.68
CA THR A 124 14.82 -28.56 3.92
C THR A 124 14.31 -27.94 2.65
N PHE A 125 15.10 -27.98 1.57
CA PHE A 125 14.69 -27.46 0.28
C PHE A 125 13.49 -28.22 -0.28
N VAL A 126 13.51 -29.56 -0.25
CA VAL A 126 12.38 -30.38 -0.71
C VAL A 126 11.11 -30.07 0.10
N VAL A 127 11.21 -29.99 1.42
CA VAL A 127 10.05 -29.68 2.26
C VAL A 127 9.48 -28.31 1.91
N TRP A 128 10.33 -27.33 1.63
CA TRP A 128 9.88 -25.95 1.40
C TRP A 128 9.44 -25.65 -0.02
N VAL A 129 10.12 -26.22 -1.01
CA VAL A 129 9.87 -25.92 -2.42
C VAL A 129 8.86 -26.89 -3.02
N VAL A 130 8.75 -28.10 -2.48
CA VAL A 130 7.88 -29.15 -3.02
C VAL A 130 6.74 -29.44 -2.05
N VAL A 131 7.04 -29.82 -0.80
CA VAL A 131 6.00 -30.28 0.13
C VAL A 131 5.07 -29.14 0.54
N ASP A 132 5.60 -27.95 0.83
CA ASP A 132 4.80 -26.81 1.30
C ASP A 132 3.81 -26.29 0.24
N PRO A 133 4.21 -26.07 -1.04
CA PRO A 133 3.25 -25.72 -2.09
C PRO A 133 2.22 -26.81 -2.35
N ILE A 134 2.61 -28.09 -2.29
CA ILE A 134 1.66 -29.21 -2.45
C ILE A 134 0.66 -29.23 -1.31
N ALA A 135 1.11 -29.05 -0.06
CA ALA A 135 0.23 -28.98 1.10
C ALA A 135 -0.75 -27.81 0.96
N GLY A 136 -0.27 -26.63 0.56
CA GLY A 136 -1.11 -25.47 0.28
C GLY A 136 -2.12 -25.71 -0.86
N LEU A 137 -1.73 -26.41 -1.93
CA LEU A 137 -2.65 -26.79 -3.00
C LEU A 137 -3.73 -27.76 -2.49
N VAL A 138 -3.36 -28.77 -1.71
CA VAL A 138 -4.31 -29.72 -1.10
C VAL A 138 -5.30 -28.99 -0.21
N GLU A 139 -4.87 -27.97 0.53
CA GLU A 139 -5.75 -27.16 1.36
C GLU A 139 -6.81 -26.40 0.56
N VAL A 140 -6.50 -25.92 -0.65
CA VAL A 140 -7.47 -25.26 -1.54
C VAL A 140 -8.59 -26.22 -1.99
N PHE A 141 -8.33 -27.52 -2.00
CA PHE A 141 -9.33 -28.54 -2.29
C PHE A 141 -10.18 -28.92 -1.07
N LEU A 142 -9.78 -28.53 0.15
CA LEU A 142 -10.56 -28.82 1.35
C LEU A 142 -11.82 -27.92 1.42
N PRO A 143 -12.99 -28.50 1.73
CA PRO A 143 -14.26 -27.76 1.77
C PRO A 143 -14.29 -26.68 2.86
N ALA A 144 -13.57 -26.89 3.97
CA ALA A 144 -13.44 -25.91 5.05
C ALA A 144 -12.73 -24.62 4.59
N SER A 145 -11.63 -24.75 3.84
CA SER A 145 -10.89 -23.59 3.32
C SER A 145 -11.72 -22.79 2.31
N ARG A 146 -12.48 -23.48 1.44
CA ARG A 146 -13.39 -22.84 0.48
C ARG A 146 -14.49 -22.02 1.16
N LYS A 147 -15.11 -22.55 2.21
CA LYS A 147 -16.18 -21.86 2.93
C LYS A 147 -15.67 -20.55 3.55
N HIS A 148 -14.52 -20.58 4.22
CA HIS A 148 -13.95 -19.38 4.84
C HIS A 148 -13.47 -18.34 3.83
N ARG A 149 -12.96 -18.79 2.68
CA ARG A 149 -12.62 -17.86 1.58
C ARG A 149 -13.85 -17.13 1.06
N LEU A 150 -14.98 -17.81 0.92
CA LEU A 150 -16.24 -17.21 0.51
C LEU A 150 -16.78 -16.24 1.58
N GLU A 151 -16.66 -16.59 2.86
CA GLU A 151 -17.05 -15.71 3.97
C GLU A 151 -16.25 -14.40 3.95
N ARG A 152 -14.91 -14.43 3.78
CA ARG A 152 -14.10 -13.21 3.66
C ARG A 152 -14.45 -12.36 2.45
N LEU A 153 -14.73 -12.99 1.31
CA LEU A 153 -15.14 -12.26 0.11
C LEU A 153 -16.48 -11.57 0.34
N ALA A 154 -17.44 -12.26 0.96
CA ALA A 154 -18.73 -11.68 1.33
C ALA A 154 -18.59 -10.52 2.33
N GLU A 155 -17.75 -10.68 3.37
CA GLU A 155 -17.47 -9.61 4.34
C GLU A 155 -16.78 -8.41 3.68
N ALA A 156 -15.80 -8.63 2.80
CA ALA A 156 -15.12 -7.57 2.08
C ALA A 156 -16.06 -6.83 1.12
N GLU A 157 -16.97 -7.54 0.46
CA GLU A 157 -18.01 -6.92 -0.38
C GLU A 157 -19.01 -6.11 0.46
N ALA A 158 -19.46 -6.63 1.61
CA ALA A 158 -20.33 -5.91 2.53
C ALA A 158 -19.65 -4.62 3.06
N GLN A 159 -18.37 -4.69 3.40
CA GLN A 159 -17.59 -3.51 3.81
C GLN A 159 -17.42 -2.50 2.68
N ARG A 160 -17.26 -2.95 1.43
CA ARG A 160 -17.18 -2.05 0.27
C ARG A 160 -18.51 -1.32 0.04
N ARG A 161 -19.63 -2.03 0.11
CA ARG A 161 -20.98 -1.44 -0.05
C ARG A 161 -21.27 -0.40 1.01
N THR A 162 -21.03 -0.74 2.29
CA THR A 162 -21.24 0.22 3.39
C THR A 162 -20.34 1.45 3.30
N ARG A 163 -19.11 1.33 2.77
CA ARG A 163 -18.23 2.48 2.51
C ARG A 163 -18.72 3.31 1.33
N GLN A 164 -19.23 2.68 0.26
CA GLN A 164 -19.81 3.38 -0.88
C GLN A 164 -21.05 4.16 -0.46
N GLU A 165 -21.99 3.54 0.26
CA GLU A 165 -23.19 4.18 0.78
C GLU A 165 -22.85 5.37 1.68
N LYS A 166 -21.89 5.22 2.60
CA LYS A 166 -21.43 6.35 3.45
C LYS A 166 -20.81 7.48 2.63
N ARG A 167 -20.04 7.15 1.59
CA ARG A 167 -19.43 8.15 0.72
C ARG A 167 -20.50 8.91 -0.07
N GLU A 168 -21.49 8.20 -0.61
CA GLU A 168 -22.62 8.80 -1.33
C GLU A 168 -23.45 9.70 -0.41
N GLN A 169 -23.72 9.26 0.82
CA GLN A 169 -24.41 10.08 1.83
C GLN A 169 -23.64 11.36 2.16
N LEU A 170 -22.32 11.26 2.39
CA LEU A 170 -21.49 12.43 2.68
C LEU A 170 -21.40 13.39 1.50
N LEU A 171 -21.34 12.87 0.26
CA LEU A 171 -21.37 13.70 -0.94
C LEU A 171 -22.72 14.41 -1.09
N ALA A 172 -23.83 13.71 -0.90
CA ALA A 172 -25.16 14.30 -0.96
C ALA A 172 -25.35 15.40 0.11
N GLU A 173 -24.86 15.17 1.33
CA GLU A 173 -24.89 16.17 2.40
C GLU A 173 -24.01 17.38 2.07
N ALA A 174 -22.81 17.16 1.52
CA ALA A 174 -21.91 18.24 1.10
C ALA A 174 -22.55 19.10 -0.01
N PHE A 175 -23.15 18.47 -1.03
CA PHE A 175 -23.87 19.17 -2.09
C PHE A 175 -25.07 19.97 -1.55
N ALA A 176 -25.86 19.39 -0.65
CA ALA A 176 -27.00 20.08 -0.05
C ALA A 176 -26.57 21.31 0.76
N ARG A 177 -25.45 21.22 1.49
CA ARG A 177 -24.88 22.35 2.23
C ARG A 177 -24.32 23.43 1.29
N GLU A 178 -23.59 23.05 0.25
CA GLU A 178 -23.05 24.00 -0.73
C GLU A 178 -24.19 24.76 -1.43
N GLU A 179 -25.25 24.07 -1.82
CA GLU A 179 -26.42 24.70 -2.45
C GLU A 179 -27.13 25.68 -1.51
N GLN A 180 -27.27 25.32 -0.23
CA GLN A 180 -27.84 26.23 0.78
C GLN A 180 -26.96 27.47 0.99
N GLU A 181 -25.64 27.31 1.02
CA GLU A 181 -24.70 28.42 1.12
C GLU A 181 -24.76 29.33 -0.11
N ARG A 182 -24.81 28.76 -1.32
CA ARG A 182 -25.00 29.53 -2.56
C ARG A 182 -26.27 30.34 -2.56
N GLN A 183 -27.38 29.79 -2.07
CA GLN A 183 -28.65 30.52 -1.97
C GLN A 183 -28.56 31.68 -0.97
N ARG A 184 -27.92 31.47 0.19
CA ARG A 184 -27.70 32.54 1.18
C ARG A 184 -26.81 33.64 0.62
N TRP A 185 -25.73 33.28 -0.07
CA TRP A 185 -24.84 34.23 -0.74
C TRP A 185 -25.57 34.98 -1.85
N HIS A 186 -26.38 34.30 -2.66
CA HIS A 186 -27.17 34.94 -3.70
C HIS A 186 -28.09 36.02 -3.11
N GLN A 187 -28.74 35.75 -1.97
CA GLN A 187 -29.61 36.73 -1.32
C GLN A 187 -28.81 37.93 -0.77
N HIS A 188 -27.65 37.71 -0.18
CA HIS A 188 -26.83 38.78 0.41
C HIS A 188 -26.08 39.61 -0.64
N LEU A 189 -25.59 38.98 -1.71
CA LEU A 189 -24.77 39.62 -2.74
C LEU A 189 -25.60 40.33 -3.80
N ARG A 190 -26.89 40.00 -3.96
CA ARG A 190 -27.79 40.65 -4.93
C ARG A 190 -27.78 42.18 -4.90
N PRO A 191 -28.01 42.85 -3.76
CA PRO A 191 -28.00 44.32 -3.72
C PRO A 191 -26.63 44.89 -4.09
N SER A 192 -25.54 44.20 -3.71
CA SER A 192 -24.18 44.58 -4.08
C SER A 192 -23.92 44.40 -5.58
N ALA A 193 -24.43 43.32 -6.19
CA ALA A 193 -24.32 43.06 -7.63
C ALA A 193 -25.06 44.11 -8.45
N GLU A 194 -26.29 44.46 -8.04
CA GLU A 194 -27.10 45.50 -8.68
C GLU A 194 -26.41 46.87 -8.61
N ARG A 195 -25.84 47.20 -7.44
CA ARG A 195 -25.07 48.44 -7.26
C ARG A 195 -23.80 48.47 -8.10
N LEU A 196 -23.08 47.34 -8.18
CA LEU A 196 -21.88 47.20 -8.99
C LEU A 196 -22.19 47.34 -10.49
N ALA A 197 -23.31 46.78 -10.96
CA ALA A 197 -23.76 46.91 -12.36
C ALA A 197 -24.04 48.38 -12.71
N CYS A 198 -24.77 49.10 -11.86
CA CYS A 198 -25.02 50.53 -12.04
C CYS A 198 -23.74 51.36 -12.10
N LEU A 199 -22.74 51.04 -11.25
CA LEU A 199 -21.45 51.71 -11.24
C LEU A 199 -20.65 51.47 -12.53
N LEU A 200 -20.71 50.26 -13.10
CA LEU A 200 -20.00 49.92 -14.33
C LEU A 200 -20.64 50.51 -15.59
N GLN A 201 -21.96 50.73 -15.59
CA GLN A 201 -22.69 51.38 -16.67
C GLN A 201 -22.54 52.92 -16.65
N SER A 202 -22.10 53.50 -15.54
CA SER A 202 -21.98 54.96 -15.38
C SER A 202 -20.68 55.48 -16.01
N ASP A 203 -20.80 56.14 -17.16
CA ASP A 203 -19.69 56.65 -17.99
C ASP A 203 -19.13 58.02 -17.55
N VAL A 204 -19.24 58.37 -16.26
CA VAL A 204 -19.08 59.76 -15.80
C VAL A 204 -17.73 59.98 -15.08
N ALA A 205 -16.89 60.83 -15.68
CA ALA A 205 -15.80 61.71 -15.24
C ALA A 205 -15.12 61.64 -13.83
N ASP A 206 -15.64 60.91 -12.83
CA ASP A 206 -15.06 60.74 -11.50
C ASP A 206 -14.71 59.25 -11.24
N ASP A 207 -13.76 58.75 -12.02
CA ASP A 207 -13.28 57.36 -11.98
C ASP A 207 -12.83 56.97 -10.55
N SER A 208 -12.23 57.89 -9.81
CA SER A 208 -11.62 57.59 -8.50
C SER A 208 -12.61 57.16 -7.41
N GLY A 209 -13.85 57.68 -7.46
CA GLY A 209 -14.92 57.31 -6.53
C GLY A 209 -15.51 55.95 -6.86
N ILE A 210 -15.74 55.71 -8.16
CA ILE A 210 -16.31 54.46 -8.69
C ILE A 210 -15.38 53.28 -8.38
N GLU A 211 -14.07 53.45 -8.62
CA GLU A 211 -13.07 52.42 -8.31
C GLU A 211 -13.07 52.04 -6.83
N ARG A 212 -13.08 53.04 -5.94
CA ARG A 212 -13.03 52.80 -4.48
C ARG A 212 -14.28 52.06 -4.00
N GLU A 213 -15.45 52.40 -4.53
CA GLU A 213 -16.71 51.75 -4.16
C GLU A 213 -16.75 50.31 -4.69
N ALA A 214 -16.36 50.08 -5.95
CA ALA A 214 -16.26 48.74 -6.52
C ALA A 214 -15.27 47.85 -5.75
N VAL A 215 -14.12 48.40 -5.34
CA VAL A 215 -13.13 47.72 -4.49
C VAL A 215 -13.71 47.41 -3.11
N SER A 216 -14.45 48.33 -2.48
CA SER A 216 -15.07 48.07 -1.18
C SER A 216 -16.12 46.94 -1.24
N ILE A 217 -16.93 46.92 -2.30
CA ILE A 217 -17.94 45.87 -2.52
C ILE A 217 -17.25 44.51 -2.71
N GLY A 218 -16.16 44.47 -3.49
CA GLY A 218 -15.34 43.27 -3.64
C GLY A 218 -14.72 42.80 -2.32
N ALA A 219 -14.16 43.71 -1.53
CA ALA A 219 -13.56 43.40 -0.24
C ALA A 219 -14.59 42.87 0.77
N ASP A 220 -15.82 43.39 0.76
CA ASP A 220 -16.90 42.91 1.62
C ASP A 220 -17.38 41.51 1.18
N ALA A 221 -17.51 41.26 -0.11
CA ALA A 221 -17.80 39.92 -0.63
C ALA A 221 -16.70 38.90 -0.29
N TRP A 222 -15.43 39.32 -0.36
CA TRP A 222 -14.30 38.50 0.10
C TRP A 222 -14.37 38.16 1.59
N ARG A 223 -14.74 39.12 2.44
CA ARG A 223 -14.90 38.89 3.89
C ARG A 223 -16.07 37.95 4.20
N LEU A 224 -17.10 37.96 3.36
CA LEU A 224 -18.32 37.17 3.57
C LEU A 224 -18.15 35.68 3.23
N GLY A 225 -17.41 35.35 2.15
CA GLY A 225 -17.21 33.95 1.74
C GLY A 225 -16.01 33.73 0.82
N GLY A 226 -15.03 34.63 0.86
CA GLY A 226 -13.78 34.53 0.12
C GLY A 226 -13.98 34.45 -1.40
N LEU A 227 -13.30 33.47 -2.01
CA LEU A 227 -13.27 33.25 -3.45
C LEU A 227 -14.65 32.98 -4.05
N GLY A 228 -15.47 32.16 -3.36
CA GLY A 228 -16.80 31.74 -3.85
C GLY A 228 -17.75 32.92 -3.98
N CYS A 229 -17.82 33.77 -2.95
CA CYS A 229 -18.64 34.97 -2.96
C CYS A 229 -18.19 35.99 -4.00
N MET A 230 -16.88 36.21 -4.18
CA MET A 230 -16.40 37.14 -5.20
C MET A 230 -16.74 36.70 -6.62
N ARG A 231 -16.60 35.39 -6.91
CA ARG A 231 -17.00 34.83 -8.21
C ARG A 231 -18.49 34.95 -8.44
N GLN A 232 -19.29 34.56 -7.46
CA GLN A 232 -20.73 34.67 -7.54
C GLN A 232 -21.19 36.12 -7.72
N LEU A 233 -20.57 37.07 -7.01
CA LEU A 233 -20.85 38.50 -7.17
C LEU A 233 -20.52 38.99 -8.59
N ARG A 234 -19.36 38.61 -9.14
CA ARG A 234 -19.00 38.91 -10.53
C ARG A 234 -20.03 38.34 -11.50
N ASP A 235 -20.32 37.04 -11.37
CA ASP A 235 -21.21 36.33 -12.28
C ASP A 235 -22.63 36.93 -12.23
N MET A 236 -23.12 37.27 -11.03
CA MET A 236 -24.39 37.96 -10.85
C MET A 236 -24.37 39.36 -11.48
N THR A 237 -23.30 40.13 -11.30
CA THR A 237 -23.19 41.48 -11.87
C THR A 237 -23.18 41.43 -13.39
N VAL A 238 -22.38 40.53 -13.98
CA VAL A 238 -22.30 40.34 -15.43
C VAL A 238 -23.63 39.80 -15.98
N ALA A 239 -24.37 38.98 -15.23
CA ALA A 239 -25.66 38.47 -15.67
C ALA A 239 -26.78 39.52 -15.71
N LEU A 240 -26.61 40.69 -15.06
CA LEU A 240 -27.60 41.78 -15.06
C LEU A 240 -27.57 42.61 -16.35
N ASP A 241 -26.48 42.57 -17.12
CA ASP A 241 -26.39 43.24 -18.42
C ASP A 241 -26.90 42.34 -19.55
N GLU A 242 -27.84 42.83 -20.36
CA GLU A 242 -28.39 42.04 -21.47
C GLU A 242 -27.44 42.02 -22.69
N ASP A 243 -26.56 43.00 -22.85
CA ASP A 243 -25.65 43.11 -24.00
C ASP A 243 -24.34 42.31 -23.78
N PRO A 244 -24.02 41.33 -24.65
CA PRO A 244 -22.80 40.52 -24.52
C PRO A 244 -21.50 41.32 -24.63
N GLU A 245 -21.47 42.44 -25.36
CA GLU A 245 -20.26 43.29 -25.44
C GLU A 245 -20.03 44.05 -24.12
N VAL A 246 -21.11 44.58 -23.54
CA VAL A 246 -21.07 45.24 -22.22
C VAL A 246 -20.69 44.25 -21.12
N ARG A 247 -21.19 43.01 -21.19
CA ARG A 247 -20.81 41.94 -20.26
C ARG A 247 -19.32 41.62 -20.26
N ALA A 248 -18.71 41.54 -21.44
CA ALA A 248 -17.28 41.29 -21.57
C ALA A 248 -16.47 42.45 -20.99
N ALA A 249 -16.84 43.69 -21.33
CA ALA A 249 -16.21 44.89 -20.81
C ALA A 249 -16.35 45.02 -19.28
N ALA A 250 -17.52 44.72 -18.73
CA ALA A 250 -17.79 44.70 -17.30
C ALA A 250 -16.95 43.64 -16.58
N ALA A 251 -16.85 42.43 -17.15
CA ALA A 251 -16.02 41.36 -16.60
C ALA A 251 -14.54 41.73 -16.57
N ASP A 252 -14.02 42.35 -17.62
CA ASP A 252 -12.62 42.78 -17.71
C ASP A 252 -12.33 43.96 -16.76
N ARG A 253 -13.24 44.93 -16.67
CA ARG A 253 -13.12 46.07 -15.74
C ARG A 253 -13.15 45.61 -14.28
N LEU A 254 -14.07 44.71 -13.91
CA LEU A 254 -14.09 44.09 -12.58
C LEU A 254 -12.84 43.28 -12.29
N SER A 255 -12.33 42.58 -13.32
CA SER A 255 -11.05 41.90 -13.22
C SER A 255 -9.98 42.88 -12.77
N SER A 256 -9.75 43.97 -13.51
CA SER A 256 -8.73 44.96 -13.17
C SER A 256 -8.94 45.63 -11.81
N LEU A 257 -10.20 45.93 -11.44
CA LEU A 257 -10.51 46.62 -10.19
C LEU A 257 -10.27 45.77 -8.95
N TRP A 258 -10.47 44.45 -9.05
CA TRP A 258 -10.27 43.52 -7.94
C TRP A 258 -8.91 42.82 -8.00
N ASP A 259 -7.99 43.29 -8.84
CA ASP A 259 -6.62 42.78 -8.83
C ASP A 259 -5.97 43.08 -7.48
N GLY A 260 -5.47 42.04 -6.80
CA GLY A 260 -4.93 42.14 -5.44
C GLY A 260 -5.92 41.83 -4.30
N ILE A 261 -7.22 41.64 -4.55
CA ILE A 261 -8.18 41.15 -3.54
C ILE A 261 -8.21 39.62 -3.52
N GLY A 262 -7.13 39.01 -3.00
CA GLY A 262 -6.98 37.55 -2.96
C GLY A 262 -6.81 36.90 -4.35
N ASP A 263 -6.41 35.62 -4.39
CA ASP A 263 -6.15 34.88 -5.64
C ASP A 263 -7.46 34.44 -6.36
N TRP A 264 -8.46 35.31 -6.48
CA TRP A 264 -9.81 34.97 -6.96
C TRP A 264 -9.91 34.52 -8.41
N ARG A 265 -8.92 34.90 -9.22
CA ARG A 265 -8.79 34.49 -10.62
C ARG A 265 -8.26 33.05 -10.80
N ARG A 266 -7.66 32.41 -9.77
CA ARG A 266 -7.10 31.05 -9.93
C ARG A 266 -8.21 30.02 -9.99
N PRO A 267 -8.33 29.19 -11.05
CA PRO A 267 -9.31 28.11 -11.08
C PRO A 267 -9.14 27.24 -9.83
N ALA A 268 -10.26 26.94 -9.16
CA ALA A 268 -10.25 25.98 -8.07
C ALA A 268 -9.97 24.62 -8.70
N PHE A 269 -8.73 24.15 -8.63
CA PHE A 269 -8.42 22.76 -8.92
C PHE A 269 -9.04 21.94 -7.77
N HIS A 270 -10.24 21.42 -8.04
CA HIS A 270 -10.84 20.31 -7.29
C HIS A 270 -10.37 18.99 -7.89
#